data_AF-A0AAJ2VCW3-F1
#
_entry.id   AF-A0AAJ2VCW3-F1
#
_cell.length_a   1.000
_cell.length_b   1.000
_cell.length_c   1.000
_cell.angle_alpha   90.00
_cell.angle_beta   90.00
_cell.angle_gamma   90.00
#
_symmetry.space_group_name_H-M   'P 1'
#
loop_
_entity.id
_entity.type
_entity.pdbx_description
1 polymer ?
#
loop_
_entity_poly.entity_id
_entity_poly.type
_entity_poly.pdbx_seq_one_letter_code
_entity_poly.pdbx_strand_id
1 'polypeptide(L)'
;MLTDVNLWPLIGVAIIVAGFVLRFNPMLVVIVTAIGTALAAGFPVDKVLATIGTGFIKTRNLPLIILLPLAVIGLLERHGLRQHAQNWISSIKSATAGRLLIVYLAARQLTAAVGLTSLGGHPQMVRPLLAPMAEGATQSRFGILPAKVRDKLRAYSAATDNVGLFFGEDIFVAFGAIVLMTTFLKEAGIEVEPIHVALWGIPTAICAFVIHAWRLRRLDRMLERELAQYKAGVEADAANANATQAKGA
;
A
#
# COMPACT_ATOMS: atom_id res chain seq x y z
N MET A 1 -11.96 -47.34 -21.98
CA MET A 1 -12.54 -47.04 -20.66
C MET A 1 -12.41 -45.56 -20.43
N LEU A 2 -13.51 -44.81 -20.58
CA LEU A 2 -13.55 -43.40 -20.19
C LEU A 2 -13.44 -43.40 -18.66
N THR A 3 -12.31 -42.92 -18.14
CA THR A 3 -12.16 -42.62 -16.72
C THR A 3 -13.14 -41.51 -16.41
N ASP A 4 -14.23 -41.82 -15.71
CA ASP A 4 -15.18 -40.81 -15.23
C ASP A 4 -14.43 -39.83 -14.33
N VAL A 5 -14.13 -38.64 -14.85
CA VAL A 5 -13.44 -37.59 -14.10
C VAL A 5 -14.43 -37.10 -13.04
N ASN A 6 -14.17 -37.43 -11.77
CA ASN A 6 -14.98 -36.96 -10.66
C ASN A 6 -14.77 -35.45 -10.47
N LEU A 7 -15.76 -34.64 -10.89
CA LEU A 7 -15.73 -33.17 -10.79
C LEU A 7 -16.30 -32.62 -9.48
N TRP A 8 -16.82 -33.46 -8.59
CA TRP A 8 -17.34 -33.03 -7.28
C TRP A 8 -16.34 -32.23 -6.43
N PRO A 9 -15.01 -32.50 -6.47
CA PRO A 9 -14.03 -31.66 -5.78
C PRO A 9 -14.03 -30.19 -6.22
N LEU A 10 -14.55 -29.85 -7.41
CA LEU A 10 -14.66 -28.45 -7.85
C LEU A 10 -15.69 -27.65 -7.06
N ILE A 11 -16.52 -28.28 -6.21
CA ILE A 11 -17.45 -27.57 -5.33
C ILE A 11 -16.73 -26.58 -4.43
N GLY A 12 -15.46 -26.84 -4.10
CA GLY A 12 -14.61 -25.91 -3.37
C GLY A 12 -14.44 -24.56 -4.06
N VAL A 13 -14.31 -24.56 -5.39
CA VAL A 13 -14.19 -23.31 -6.16
C VAL A 13 -15.48 -22.49 -6.03
N ALA A 14 -16.65 -23.15 -6.10
CA ALA A 14 -17.93 -22.49 -5.92
C ALA A 14 -18.08 -21.92 -4.50
N ILE A 15 -17.63 -22.64 -3.46
CA ILE A 15 -17.63 -22.18 -2.06
C ILE A 15 -16.74 -20.93 -1.90
N ILE A 16 -15.53 -20.91 -2.48
CA ILE A 16 -14.66 -19.71 -2.46
C ILE A 16 -15.34 -18.53 -3.13
N VAL A 17 -15.87 -18.73 -4.34
CA VAL A 17 -16.51 -17.66 -5.11
C VAL A 17 -17.70 -17.09 -4.34
N ALA A 18 -18.59 -17.95 -3.81
CA ALA A 18 -19.71 -17.51 -3.00
C ALA A 18 -19.27 -16.77 -1.73
N GLY A 19 -18.25 -17.28 -1.02
CA GLY A 19 -17.72 -16.67 0.19
C GLY A 19 -17.15 -15.27 -0.04
N PHE A 20 -16.41 -15.06 -1.13
CA PHE A 20 -15.88 -13.74 -1.48
C PHE A 20 -16.94 -12.78 -2.01
N VAL A 21 -17.91 -13.25 -2.79
CA VAL A 21 -19.05 -12.43 -3.25
C VAL A 21 -19.86 -11.92 -2.05
N LEU A 22 -20.08 -12.79 -1.04
CA LEU A 22 -20.77 -12.44 0.21
C LEU A 22 -19.88 -11.64 1.19
N ARG A 23 -18.63 -11.36 0.83
CA ARG A 23 -17.65 -10.63 1.65
C ARG A 23 -17.42 -11.24 3.04
N PHE A 24 -17.51 -12.57 3.15
CA PHE A 24 -17.16 -13.27 4.38
C PHE A 24 -15.65 -13.20 4.65
N ASN A 25 -15.26 -13.46 5.90
CA ASN A 25 -13.86 -13.46 6.32
C ASN A 25 -13.05 -14.46 5.46
N PRO A 26 -12.02 -14.01 4.72
CA PRO A 26 -11.22 -14.87 3.85
C PRO A 26 -10.67 -16.13 4.52
N MET A 27 -10.24 -16.03 5.78
CA MET A 27 -9.73 -17.18 6.53
C MET A 27 -10.79 -18.25 6.74
N LEU A 28 -12.03 -17.85 7.08
CA LEU A 28 -13.15 -18.78 7.24
C LEU A 28 -13.54 -19.41 5.91
N VAL A 29 -13.60 -18.60 4.85
CA VAL A 29 -13.93 -19.07 3.49
C VAL A 29 -12.92 -20.14 3.03
N VAL A 30 -11.62 -19.93 3.26
CA VAL A 30 -10.57 -20.90 2.91
C VAL A 30 -10.72 -22.21 3.70
N ILE A 31 -10.98 -22.14 5.01
CA ILE A 31 -11.18 -23.35 5.85
C ILE A 31 -12.39 -24.15 5.40
N VAL A 32 -13.55 -23.49 5.23
CA VAL A 32 -14.79 -24.13 4.79
C VAL A 32 -14.62 -24.74 3.41
N THR A 33 -13.90 -24.06 2.52
CA THR A 33 -13.57 -24.59 1.20
C THR A 33 -12.73 -25.85 1.29
N ALA A 34 -11.63 -25.82 2.06
CA ALA A 34 -10.72 -26.96 2.18
C ALA A 34 -11.47 -28.21 2.69
N ILE A 35 -12.35 -28.03 3.68
CA ILE A 35 -13.21 -29.09 4.22
C ILE A 35 -14.23 -29.54 3.16
N GLY A 36 -14.93 -28.60 2.51
CA GLY A 36 -15.93 -28.91 1.48
C GLY A 36 -15.35 -29.68 0.30
N THR A 37 -14.18 -29.30 -0.19
CA THR A 37 -13.44 -30.00 -1.25
C THR A 37 -13.06 -31.41 -0.81
N ALA A 38 -12.54 -31.56 0.42
CA ALA A 38 -12.10 -32.86 0.93
C ALA A 38 -13.29 -33.83 1.11
N LEU A 39 -14.42 -33.34 1.61
CA LEU A 39 -15.66 -34.13 1.73
C LEU A 39 -16.21 -34.52 0.36
N ALA A 40 -16.24 -33.59 -0.60
CA ALA A 40 -16.69 -33.85 -1.96
C ALA A 40 -15.77 -34.81 -2.73
N ALA A 41 -14.49 -34.88 -2.35
CA ALA A 41 -13.53 -35.86 -2.84
C ALA A 41 -13.65 -37.24 -2.16
N GLY A 42 -14.58 -37.41 -1.20
CA GLY A 42 -14.79 -38.65 -0.46
C GLY A 42 -13.66 -38.98 0.52
N PHE A 43 -12.91 -37.99 0.99
CA PHE A 43 -11.84 -38.24 1.97
C PHE A 43 -12.46 -38.59 3.33
N PRO A 44 -12.02 -39.68 3.98
CA PRO A 44 -12.44 -39.96 5.35
C PRO A 44 -11.83 -38.91 6.30
N VAL A 45 -12.50 -38.67 7.43
CA VAL A 45 -12.22 -37.53 8.33
C VAL A 45 -10.77 -37.56 8.86
N ASP A 46 -10.24 -38.75 9.14
CA ASP A 46 -8.86 -39.00 9.53
C ASP A 46 -7.87 -38.53 8.47
N LYS A 47 -8.15 -38.79 7.19
CA LYS A 47 -7.31 -38.37 6.06
C LYS A 47 -7.37 -36.85 5.86
N VAL A 48 -8.51 -36.22 6.10
CA VAL A 48 -8.64 -34.74 6.07
C VAL A 48 -7.75 -34.11 7.15
N LEU A 49 -7.88 -34.58 8.39
CA LEU A 49 -7.06 -34.12 9.52
C LEU A 49 -5.56 -34.37 9.27
N ALA A 50 -5.19 -35.54 8.79
CA ALA A 50 -3.80 -35.87 8.46
C ALA A 50 -3.24 -34.99 7.33
N THR A 51 -4.03 -34.69 6.30
CA THR A 51 -3.59 -33.83 5.19
C THR A 51 -3.37 -32.40 5.66
N ILE A 52 -4.26 -31.86 6.49
CA ILE A 52 -4.09 -30.53 7.10
C ILE A 52 -2.85 -30.51 8.01
N GLY A 53 -2.69 -31.51 8.87
CA GLY A 53 -1.56 -31.61 9.79
C GLY A 53 -0.21 -31.74 9.07
N THR A 54 -0.14 -32.59 8.04
CA THR A 54 1.08 -32.74 7.21
C THR A 54 1.41 -31.46 6.45
N GLY A 55 0.41 -30.75 5.91
CA GLY A 55 0.59 -29.43 5.29
C GLY A 55 1.14 -28.39 6.26
N PHE A 56 0.61 -28.34 7.48
CA PHE A 56 1.09 -27.45 8.53
C PHE A 56 2.56 -27.72 8.90
N ILE A 57 2.94 -28.99 9.12
CA ILE A 57 4.31 -29.37 9.47
C ILE A 57 5.29 -29.07 8.33
N LYS A 58 4.92 -29.37 7.07
CA LYS A 58 5.76 -29.06 5.89
C LYS A 58 6.04 -27.57 5.74
N THR A 59 5.09 -26.75 6.18
CA THR A 59 5.10 -25.29 6.02
C THR A 59 5.62 -24.57 7.28
N ARG A 60 5.91 -25.27 8.39
CA ARG A 60 6.25 -24.68 9.70
C ARG A 60 7.42 -23.68 9.69
N ASN A 61 8.35 -23.84 8.76
CA ASN A 61 9.51 -22.94 8.66
C ASN A 61 9.10 -21.55 8.16
N LEU A 62 7.97 -21.43 7.46
CA LEU A 62 7.49 -20.17 6.92
C LEU A 62 6.85 -19.24 7.97
N PRO A 63 6.02 -19.72 8.91
CA PRO A 63 5.62 -18.94 10.07
C PRO A 63 6.81 -18.40 10.86
N LEU A 64 7.91 -19.14 11.00
CA LEU A 64 9.11 -18.65 11.70
C LEU A 64 9.75 -17.44 11.00
N ILE A 65 9.73 -17.43 9.66
CA ILE A 65 10.23 -16.32 8.84
C ILE A 65 9.36 -15.08 9.00
N ILE A 66 8.07 -15.21 9.31
CA ILE A 66 7.19 -14.08 9.62
C ILE A 66 7.33 -13.65 11.09
N LEU A 67 7.33 -14.63 12.01
CA LEU A 67 7.24 -14.40 13.45
C LEU A 67 8.50 -13.72 14.00
N LEU A 68 9.69 -14.09 13.51
CA LEU A 68 10.95 -13.57 14.02
C LEU A 68 11.13 -12.07 13.65
N PRO A 69 10.98 -11.65 12.38
CA PRO A 69 10.99 -10.23 12.03
C PRO A 69 9.89 -9.44 12.73
N LEU A 70 8.68 -10.01 12.88
CA LEU A 70 7.60 -9.36 13.62
C LEU A 70 7.96 -9.10 15.08
N ALA A 71 8.61 -10.05 15.76
CA ALA A 71 9.08 -9.87 17.14
C ALA A 71 10.16 -8.80 17.24
N VAL A 72 11.11 -8.77 16.30
CA VAL A 72 12.15 -7.73 16.22
C VAL A 72 11.54 -6.36 15.99
N ILE A 73 10.62 -6.23 15.02
CA ILE A 73 9.91 -4.98 14.73
C ILE A 73 9.08 -4.55 15.92
N GLY A 74 8.34 -5.46 16.56
CA GLY A 74 7.56 -5.17 17.77
C GLY A 74 8.44 -4.66 18.92
N LEU A 75 9.64 -5.21 19.09
CA LEU A 75 10.61 -4.71 20.06
C LEU A 75 11.10 -3.30 19.71
N LEU A 76 11.43 -3.06 18.43
CA LEU A 76 11.86 -1.75 17.95
C LEU A 76 10.76 -0.69 18.09
N GLU A 77 9.51 -1.04 17.79
CA GLU A 77 8.35 -0.17 17.99
C GLU A 77 8.12 0.14 19.46
N ARG A 78 8.26 -0.84 20.36
CA ARG A 78 8.20 -0.62 21.81
C ARG A 78 9.25 0.37 22.31
N HIS A 79 10.44 0.40 21.70
CA HIS A 79 11.49 1.37 22.00
C HIS A 79 11.33 2.71 21.25
N GLY A 80 10.20 2.92 20.58
CA GLY A 80 9.85 4.20 19.97
C GLY A 80 10.50 4.45 18.61
N LEU A 81 10.95 3.42 17.89
CA LEU A 81 11.49 3.57 16.53
C LEU A 81 10.48 4.26 15.61
N ARG A 82 9.21 3.91 15.75
CA ARG A 82 8.10 4.54 15.05
C ARG A 82 8.02 6.04 15.36
N GLN A 83 7.97 6.45 16.64
CA GLN A 83 7.94 7.86 17.02
C GLN A 83 9.17 8.63 16.50
N HIS A 84 10.35 8.04 16.57
CA HIS A 84 11.57 8.67 16.05
C HIS A 84 11.51 8.90 14.53
N ALA A 85 11.09 7.89 13.77
CA ALA A 85 10.92 8.04 12.32
C ALA A 85 9.82 9.06 11.96
N GLN A 86 8.71 9.12 12.72
CA GLN A 86 7.67 10.13 12.55
C GLN A 86 8.20 11.55 12.81
N ASN A 87 8.95 11.75 13.91
CA ASN A 87 9.56 13.03 14.24
C ASN A 87 10.61 13.46 13.22
N TRP A 88 11.38 12.49 12.69
CA TRP A 88 12.33 12.76 11.62
C TRP A 88 11.60 13.22 10.35
N ILE A 89 10.53 12.54 9.94
CA ILE A 89 9.72 12.91 8.77
C ILE A 89 9.07 14.30 8.95
N SER A 90 8.56 14.61 10.15
CA SER A 90 7.94 15.91 10.41
C SER A 90 8.96 17.06 10.41
N SER A 91 10.23 16.79 10.71
CA SER A 91 11.30 17.79 10.67
C SER A 91 11.72 18.23 9.26
N ILE A 92 11.25 17.52 8.21
CA ILE A 92 11.66 17.74 6.82
C ILE A 92 11.10 19.07 6.31
N LYS A 93 11.97 20.07 6.19
CA LYS A 93 11.67 21.35 5.57
C LYS A 93 11.99 21.27 4.07
N SER A 94 10.95 21.32 3.25
CA SER A 94 11.09 21.40 1.78
C SER A 94 10.37 22.64 1.26
N ALA A 95 10.94 23.24 0.22
CA ALA A 95 10.43 24.50 -0.34
C ALA A 95 9.14 24.33 -1.18
N THR A 96 8.81 23.10 -1.62
CA THR A 96 7.68 22.83 -2.53
C THR A 96 6.96 21.53 -2.15
N ALA A 97 5.65 21.47 -2.40
CA ALA A 97 4.85 20.27 -2.12
C ALA A 97 5.37 19.01 -2.83
N GLY A 98 5.76 19.09 -4.11
CA GLY A 98 6.30 17.96 -4.86
C GLY A 98 7.58 17.41 -4.24
N ARG A 99 8.56 18.27 -3.95
CA ARG A 99 9.79 17.86 -3.25
C ARG A 99 9.53 17.28 -1.86
N LEU A 100 8.63 17.85 -1.08
CA LEU A 100 8.23 17.29 0.22
C LEU A 100 7.73 15.84 0.06
N LEU A 101 6.81 15.62 -0.88
CA LEU A 101 6.25 14.32 -1.17
C LEU A 101 7.28 13.32 -1.70
N ILE A 102 8.29 13.76 -2.47
CA ILE A 102 9.37 12.88 -2.94
C ILE A 102 10.24 12.39 -1.79
N VAL A 103 10.61 13.28 -0.86
CA VAL A 103 11.40 12.89 0.31
C VAL A 103 10.59 11.95 1.19
N TYR A 104 9.31 12.26 1.40
CA TYR A 104 8.40 11.37 2.11
C TYR A 104 8.25 10.01 1.44
N LEU A 105 8.13 9.95 0.11
CA LEU A 105 8.08 8.70 -0.66
C LEU A 105 9.30 7.83 -0.37
N ALA A 106 10.51 8.41 -0.42
CA ALA A 106 11.75 7.70 -0.12
C ALA A 106 11.76 7.17 1.31
N ALA A 107 11.43 8.04 2.28
CA ALA A 107 11.33 7.66 3.69
C ALA A 107 10.32 6.51 3.90
N ARG A 108 9.14 6.61 3.28
CA ARG A 108 8.07 5.61 3.42
C ARG A 108 8.46 4.28 2.81
N GLN A 109 9.09 4.29 1.65
CA GLN A 109 9.49 3.08 0.94
C GLN A 109 10.65 2.36 1.65
N LEU A 110 11.65 3.11 2.14
CA LEU A 110 12.76 2.55 2.91
C LEU A 110 12.29 1.97 4.25
N THR A 111 11.40 2.68 4.96
CA THR A 111 10.86 2.19 6.23
C THR A 111 9.96 0.96 6.03
N ALA A 112 9.18 0.90 4.95
CA ALA A 112 8.41 -0.29 4.60
C ALA A 112 9.29 -1.48 4.22
N ALA A 113 10.40 -1.26 3.49
CA ALA A 113 11.34 -2.31 3.10
C ALA A 113 12.02 -3.01 4.29
N VAL A 114 12.21 -2.30 5.41
CA VAL A 114 12.72 -2.89 6.67
C VAL A 114 11.61 -3.41 7.59
N GLY A 115 10.35 -3.43 7.12
CA GLY A 115 9.21 -4.00 7.82
C GLY A 115 8.42 -3.02 8.71
N LEU A 116 8.74 -1.73 8.71
CA LEU A 116 7.98 -0.71 9.44
C LEU A 116 6.77 -0.23 8.62
N THR A 117 5.90 -1.17 8.24
CA THR A 117 4.71 -0.88 7.44
C THR A 117 3.69 -0.04 8.22
N SER A 118 3.65 -0.19 9.55
CA SER A 118 2.78 0.55 10.49
C SER A 118 3.15 2.03 10.72
N LEU A 119 4.25 2.52 10.15
CA LEU A 119 4.73 3.89 10.39
C LEU A 119 3.86 4.98 9.72
N GLY A 120 3.34 4.69 8.54
CA GLY A 120 2.54 5.59 7.72
C GLY A 120 1.04 5.30 7.80
N GLY A 121 0.33 5.46 6.69
CA GLY A 121 -1.11 5.27 6.62
C GLY A 121 -1.90 6.57 6.70
N HIS A 122 -3.10 6.53 6.09
CA HIS A 122 -3.96 7.69 5.95
C HIS A 122 -4.30 8.39 7.27
N PRO A 123 -4.71 7.68 8.34
CA PRO A 123 -5.09 8.32 9.59
C PRO A 123 -3.91 8.84 10.41
N GLN A 124 -2.75 8.20 10.29
CA GLN A 124 -1.63 8.37 11.21
C GLN A 124 -0.59 9.35 10.67
N MET A 125 -0.45 9.45 9.35
CA MET A 125 0.59 10.25 8.69
C MET A 125 0.00 11.20 7.65
N VAL A 126 -0.85 10.71 6.76
CA VAL A 126 -1.33 11.53 5.63
C VAL A 126 -2.19 12.69 6.11
N ARG A 127 -3.26 12.40 6.87
CA ARG A 127 -4.24 13.40 7.31
C ARG A 127 -3.68 14.42 8.31
N PRO A 128 -3.01 14.02 9.41
CA PRO A 128 -2.58 14.99 10.43
C PRO A 128 -1.30 15.74 10.07
N LEU A 129 -0.44 15.19 9.20
CA LEU A 129 0.89 15.73 8.96
C LEU A 129 1.17 16.01 7.48
N LEU A 130 1.19 14.98 6.63
CA LEU A 130 1.67 15.12 5.24
C LEU A 130 0.80 16.05 4.37
N ALA A 131 -0.52 15.92 4.46
CA ALA A 131 -1.45 16.77 3.70
C ALA A 131 -1.41 18.23 4.18
N PRO A 132 -1.53 18.54 5.49
CA PRO A 132 -1.33 19.91 5.99
C PRO A 132 0.04 20.51 5.61
N MET A 133 1.12 19.72 5.63
CA MET A 133 2.45 20.19 5.20
C MET A 133 2.51 20.50 3.70
N ALA A 134 1.91 19.66 2.85
CA ALA A 134 1.85 19.89 1.40
C ALA A 134 0.97 21.12 1.05
N GLU A 135 -0.15 21.29 1.76
CA GLU A 135 -1.00 22.48 1.69
C GLU A 135 -0.22 23.73 2.13
N GLY A 136 0.43 23.70 3.30
CA GLY A 136 1.22 24.81 3.83
C GLY A 136 2.40 25.21 2.93
N ALA A 137 3.11 24.23 2.36
CA ALA A 137 4.21 24.48 1.42
C ALA A 137 3.73 25.10 0.10
N THR A 138 2.49 24.83 -0.31
CA THR A 138 1.90 25.46 -1.51
C THR A 138 1.35 26.84 -1.17
N GLN A 139 0.70 26.98 -0.02
CA GLN A 139 0.12 28.23 0.46
C GLN A 139 1.19 29.30 0.72
N SER A 140 2.37 28.92 1.24
CA SER A 140 3.49 29.84 1.45
C SER A 140 4.02 30.45 0.15
N ARG A 141 3.92 29.73 -0.98
CA ARG A 141 4.37 30.21 -2.30
C ARG A 141 3.30 30.98 -3.06
N PHE A 142 2.04 30.55 -2.98
CA PHE A 142 0.98 31.07 -3.86
C PHE A 142 -0.10 31.87 -3.14
N GLY A 143 -0.12 31.89 -1.81
CA GLY A 143 -1.18 32.48 -1.01
C GLY A 143 -2.36 31.53 -0.83
N ILE A 144 -3.57 32.08 -0.64
CA ILE A 144 -4.78 31.31 -0.35
C ILE A 144 -5.07 30.32 -1.50
N LEU A 145 -5.26 29.05 -1.13
CA LEU A 145 -5.46 27.96 -2.09
C LEU A 145 -6.96 27.71 -2.37
N PRO A 146 -7.37 27.56 -3.64
CA PRO A 146 -8.70 27.09 -3.99
C PRO A 146 -8.96 25.66 -3.46
N ALA A 147 -10.22 25.34 -3.14
CA ALA A 147 -10.60 24.03 -2.62
C ALA A 147 -10.14 22.86 -3.51
N LYS A 148 -10.26 23.02 -4.84
CA LYS A 148 -9.82 22.03 -5.83
C LYS A 148 -8.32 21.70 -5.73
N VAL A 149 -7.49 22.71 -5.46
CA VAL A 149 -6.03 22.54 -5.31
C VAL A 149 -5.72 21.82 -4.01
N ARG A 150 -6.44 22.16 -2.94
CA ARG A 150 -6.32 21.50 -1.64
C ARG A 150 -6.67 20.01 -1.69
N ASP A 151 -7.79 19.66 -2.31
CA ASP A 151 -8.20 18.27 -2.45
C ASP A 151 -7.23 17.48 -3.34
N LYS A 152 -6.66 18.13 -4.35
CA LYS A 152 -5.58 17.56 -5.15
C LYS A 152 -4.35 17.27 -4.32
N LEU A 153 -3.88 18.22 -3.50
CA LEU A 153 -2.73 18.00 -2.60
C LEU A 153 -2.98 16.82 -1.65
N ARG A 154 -4.17 16.74 -1.05
CA ARG A 154 -4.58 15.59 -0.21
C ARG A 154 -4.54 14.28 -0.96
N ALA A 155 -5.07 14.24 -2.19
CA ALA A 155 -5.05 13.05 -3.03
C ALA A 155 -3.62 12.62 -3.39
N TYR A 156 -2.73 13.57 -3.69
CA TYR A 156 -1.32 13.28 -3.96
C TYR A 156 -0.56 12.81 -2.71
N SER A 157 -0.84 13.39 -1.54
CA SER A 157 -0.29 12.92 -0.25
C SER A 157 -0.74 11.48 0.05
N ALA A 158 -2.02 11.20 -0.13
CA ALA A 158 -2.61 9.86 0.02
C ALA A 158 -1.99 8.84 -0.96
N ALA A 159 -1.86 9.22 -2.23
CA ALA A 159 -1.25 8.36 -3.25
C ALA A 159 0.22 8.06 -2.95
N THR A 160 0.95 9.04 -2.41
CA THR A 160 2.39 8.89 -2.11
C THR A 160 2.63 7.92 -0.97
N ASP A 161 1.80 7.94 0.08
CA ASP A 161 1.87 6.94 1.16
C ASP A 161 1.54 5.53 0.64
N ASN A 162 0.50 5.38 -0.19
CA ASN A 162 0.12 4.09 -0.77
C ASN A 162 1.22 3.50 -1.66
N VAL A 163 1.76 4.30 -2.59
CA VAL A 163 2.81 3.84 -3.51
C VAL A 163 4.08 3.49 -2.73
N GLY A 164 4.48 4.33 -1.77
CA GLY A 164 5.66 4.07 -0.95
C GLY A 164 5.53 2.82 -0.11
N LEU A 165 4.36 2.59 0.50
CA LEU A 165 4.10 1.37 1.28
C LEU A 165 4.08 0.13 0.37
N PHE A 166 3.28 0.14 -0.69
CA PHE A 166 3.06 -1.03 -1.55
C PHE A 166 4.36 -1.58 -2.13
N PHE A 167 5.15 -0.72 -2.80
CA PHE A 167 6.39 -1.16 -3.42
C PHE A 167 7.57 -1.28 -2.43
N GLY A 168 7.45 -0.69 -1.25
CA GLY A 168 8.45 -0.86 -0.19
C GLY A 168 8.28 -2.19 0.54
N GLU A 169 7.05 -2.56 0.86
CA GLU A 169 6.70 -3.81 1.54
C GLU A 169 7.09 -5.06 0.71
N ASP A 170 7.08 -4.96 -0.61
CA ASP A 170 7.53 -6.03 -1.51
C ASP A 170 9.01 -6.46 -1.31
N ILE A 171 9.85 -5.60 -0.71
CA ILE A 171 11.25 -5.91 -0.38
C ILE A 171 11.35 -6.58 1.01
N PHE A 172 10.30 -6.54 1.81
CA PHE A 172 10.32 -7.08 3.16
C PHE A 172 10.11 -8.60 3.14
N VAL A 173 11.11 -9.35 3.63
CA VAL A 173 11.16 -10.83 3.54
C VAL A 173 9.96 -11.52 4.22
N ALA A 174 9.42 -10.92 5.28
CA ALA A 174 8.28 -11.45 6.03
C ALA A 174 6.91 -10.98 5.48
N PHE A 175 6.87 -10.48 4.24
CA PHE A 175 5.63 -10.17 3.55
C PHE A 175 4.88 -11.45 3.13
N GLY A 176 3.56 -11.46 3.33
CA GLY A 176 2.73 -12.65 3.14
C GLY A 176 2.78 -13.23 1.72
N ALA A 177 2.90 -12.38 0.70
CA ALA A 177 2.97 -12.84 -0.69
C ALA A 177 4.26 -13.61 -0.99
N ILE A 178 5.40 -13.18 -0.44
CA ILE A 178 6.69 -13.86 -0.59
C ILE A 178 6.62 -15.26 0.03
N VAL A 179 6.02 -15.35 1.21
CA VAL A 179 5.81 -16.62 1.91
C VAL A 179 4.91 -17.55 1.09
N LEU A 180 3.82 -17.04 0.53
CA LEU A 180 2.95 -17.84 -0.34
C LEU A 180 3.69 -18.36 -1.57
N MET A 181 4.42 -17.49 -2.28
CA MET A 181 5.18 -17.87 -3.48
C MET A 181 6.25 -18.92 -3.18
N THR A 182 7.02 -18.73 -2.10
CA THR A 182 8.05 -19.68 -1.68
C THR A 182 7.46 -21.01 -1.21
N THR A 183 6.28 -21.01 -0.57
CA THR A 183 5.54 -22.24 -0.25
C THR A 183 5.23 -23.01 -1.53
N PHE A 184 4.64 -22.33 -2.51
CA PHE A 184 4.19 -22.93 -3.76
C PHE A 184 5.35 -23.49 -4.57
N LEU A 185 6.45 -22.74 -4.67
CA LEU A 185 7.67 -23.21 -5.35
C LEU A 185 8.25 -24.45 -4.65
N LYS A 186 8.26 -24.46 -3.33
CA LYS A 186 8.72 -25.61 -2.55
C LYS A 186 7.85 -26.85 -2.78
N GLU A 187 6.54 -26.69 -2.87
CA GLU A 187 5.61 -27.78 -3.20
C GLU A 187 5.85 -28.35 -4.62
N ALA A 188 6.28 -27.50 -5.55
CA ALA A 188 6.70 -27.89 -6.90
C ALA A 188 8.12 -28.49 -6.98
N GLY A 189 8.82 -28.63 -5.84
CA GLY A 189 10.19 -29.16 -5.78
C GLY A 189 11.28 -28.12 -6.07
N ILE A 190 10.95 -26.83 -6.08
CA ILE A 190 11.89 -25.72 -6.31
C ILE A 190 12.16 -25.05 -4.96
N GLU A 191 13.36 -25.26 -4.40
CA GLU A 191 13.77 -24.59 -3.17
C GLU A 191 14.29 -23.19 -3.46
N VAL A 192 13.60 -22.17 -2.95
CA VAL A 192 14.00 -20.76 -3.04
C VAL A 192 13.92 -20.14 -1.66
N GLU A 193 15.00 -19.51 -1.22
CA GLU A 193 14.99 -18.76 0.03
C GLU A 193 14.20 -17.45 -0.12
N PRO A 194 13.35 -17.06 0.85
CA PRO A 194 12.55 -15.84 0.78
C PRO A 194 13.34 -14.56 0.53
N ILE A 195 14.59 -14.48 1.01
CA ILE A 195 15.45 -13.31 0.79
C ILE A 195 15.75 -13.11 -0.70
N HIS A 196 15.93 -14.18 -1.47
CA HIS A 196 16.21 -14.08 -2.90
C HIS A 196 15.01 -13.50 -3.64
N VAL A 197 13.79 -13.94 -3.29
CA VAL A 197 12.55 -13.40 -3.86
C VAL A 197 12.38 -11.91 -3.48
N ALA A 198 12.65 -11.56 -2.23
CA ALA A 198 12.55 -10.19 -1.74
C ALA A 198 13.53 -9.22 -2.45
N LEU A 199 14.77 -9.66 -2.68
CA LEU A 199 15.78 -8.86 -3.39
C LEU A 199 15.36 -8.53 -4.84
N TRP A 200 14.62 -9.43 -5.49
CA TRP A 200 14.03 -9.16 -6.81
C TRP A 200 12.90 -8.13 -6.80
N GLY A 201 12.38 -7.74 -5.63
CA GLY A 201 11.50 -6.59 -5.49
C GLY A 201 12.21 -5.24 -5.64
N ILE A 202 13.53 -5.18 -5.40
CA ILE A 202 14.30 -3.93 -5.41
C ILE A 202 14.24 -3.21 -6.76
N PRO A 203 14.47 -3.85 -7.93
CA PRO A 203 14.35 -3.19 -9.22
C PRO A 203 12.97 -2.56 -9.44
N THR A 204 11.90 -3.29 -9.11
CA THR A 204 10.52 -2.80 -9.23
C THR A 204 10.28 -1.59 -8.33
N ALA A 205 10.77 -1.66 -7.10
CA ALA A 205 10.66 -0.58 -6.13
C ALA A 205 11.41 0.68 -6.59
N ILE A 206 12.61 0.53 -7.18
CA ILE A 206 13.38 1.64 -7.77
C ILE A 206 12.60 2.26 -8.94
N CYS A 207 12.06 1.45 -9.85
CA CYS A 207 11.25 1.94 -10.96
C CYS A 207 10.01 2.71 -10.47
N ALA A 208 9.28 2.16 -9.50
CA ALA A 208 8.12 2.82 -8.89
C ALA A 208 8.50 4.16 -8.25
N PHE A 209 9.63 4.20 -7.51
CA PHE A 209 10.16 5.42 -6.91
C PHE A 209 10.43 6.47 -7.98
N VAL A 210 11.17 6.13 -9.05
CA VAL A 210 11.52 7.07 -10.12
C VAL A 210 10.29 7.61 -10.83
N ILE A 211 9.35 6.73 -11.19
CA ILE A 211 8.11 7.10 -11.89
C ILE A 211 7.26 8.03 -11.03
N HIS A 212 7.04 7.68 -9.76
CA HIS A 212 6.21 8.50 -8.88
C HIS A 212 6.91 9.78 -8.47
N ALA A 213 8.22 9.77 -8.25
CA ALA A 213 9.01 10.98 -8.01
C ALA A 213 8.95 11.94 -9.20
N TRP A 214 9.01 11.44 -10.44
CA TRP A 214 8.80 12.25 -11.63
C TRP A 214 7.39 12.85 -11.68
N ARG A 215 6.35 12.07 -11.36
CA ARG A 215 4.96 12.56 -11.25
C ARG A 215 4.82 13.67 -10.20
N LEU A 216 5.51 13.55 -9.07
CA LEU A 216 5.53 14.56 -8.00
C LEU A 216 6.31 15.81 -8.38
N ARG A 217 7.40 15.70 -9.16
CA ARG A 217 8.06 16.90 -9.73
C ARG A 217 7.15 17.62 -10.73
N ARG A 218 6.38 16.87 -11.52
CA ARG A 218 5.41 17.44 -12.45
C ARG A 218 4.23 18.11 -11.73
N LEU A 219 3.88 17.66 -10.52
CA LEU A 219 2.86 18.29 -9.69
C LEU A 219 3.21 19.76 -9.41
N ASP A 220 4.44 20.08 -9.04
CA ASP A 220 4.84 21.47 -8.78
C ASP A 220 4.59 22.39 -9.99
N ARG A 221 4.96 21.94 -11.19
CA ARG A 221 4.70 22.67 -12.44
C ARG A 221 3.21 22.79 -12.76
N MET A 222 2.42 21.78 -12.41
CA MET A 222 0.98 21.79 -12.62
C MET A 222 0.29 22.76 -11.67
N LEU A 223 0.69 22.79 -10.40
CA LEU A 223 0.21 23.73 -9.39
C LEU A 223 0.52 25.18 -9.79
N GLU A 224 1.74 25.43 -10.27
CA GLU A 224 2.15 26.75 -10.79
C GLU A 224 1.21 27.26 -11.89
N ARG A 225 0.88 26.41 -12.86
CA ARG A 225 -0.01 26.76 -13.98
C ARG A 225 -1.45 27.00 -13.52
N GLU A 226 -2.00 26.08 -12.72
CA GLU A 226 -3.39 26.18 -12.26
C GLU A 226 -3.61 27.39 -11.35
N LEU A 227 -2.66 27.69 -10.47
CA LEU A 227 -2.77 28.84 -9.56
C LEU A 227 -2.54 30.17 -10.30
N ALA A 228 -1.68 30.21 -11.31
CA ALA A 228 -1.54 31.39 -12.16
C ALA A 228 -2.84 31.68 -12.95
N GLN A 229 -3.46 30.66 -13.53
CA GLN A 229 -4.75 30.79 -14.22
C GLN A 229 -5.87 31.22 -13.27
N TYR A 230 -5.91 30.65 -12.06
CA TYR A 230 -6.88 31.04 -11.06
C TYR A 230 -6.75 32.51 -10.67
N LYS A 231 -5.53 32.99 -10.41
CA LYS A 231 -5.27 34.41 -10.10
C LYS A 231 -5.71 35.33 -11.24
N ALA A 232 -5.35 35.01 -12.48
CA ALA A 232 -5.76 35.78 -13.64
C ALA A 232 -7.29 35.83 -13.82
N GLY A 233 -7.99 34.73 -13.54
CA GLY A 233 -9.46 34.69 -13.56
C GLY A 233 -10.09 35.57 -12.48
N VAL A 234 -9.58 35.49 -11.24
CA VAL A 234 -10.06 36.33 -10.13
C VAL A 234 -9.83 37.83 -10.41
N GLU A 235 -8.69 38.19 -10.99
CA GLU A 235 -8.38 39.57 -11.39
C GLU A 235 -9.31 40.07 -12.52
N ALA A 236 -9.59 39.22 -13.52
CA ALA A 236 -10.52 39.54 -14.60
C ALA A 236 -11.97 39.71 -14.11
N ASP A 237 -12.43 38.85 -13.19
CA ASP A 237 -13.76 38.94 -12.59
C ASP A 237 -13.90 40.21 -11.73
N ALA A 238 -12.86 40.56 -10.95
CA ALA A 238 -12.84 41.79 -10.18
C ALA A 238 -12.86 43.04 -11.08
N ALA A 239 -12.12 43.02 -12.20
CA ALA A 239 -12.13 44.11 -13.18
C ALA A 239 -13.51 44.28 -13.84
N ASN A 240 -14.18 43.18 -14.20
CA ASN A 240 -15.53 43.21 -14.77
C ASN A 240 -16.59 43.68 -13.76
N ALA A 241 -16.47 43.29 -12.48
CA ALA A 241 -17.38 43.75 -11.43
C ALA A 241 -17.29 45.27 -11.21
N ASN A 242 -16.06 45.81 -11.16
CA ASN A 242 -15.84 47.25 -11.04
C ASN A 242 -16.33 48.02 -12.27
N ALA A 243 -16.12 47.49 -13.48
CA ALA A 243 -16.63 48.10 -14.71
C ALA A 243 -18.16 48.12 -14.79
N THR A 244 -18.83 47.13 -14.20
CA THR A 244 -20.29 47.05 -14.15
C THR A 244 -20.87 48.03 -13.12
N GLN A 245 -20.23 48.19 -11.96
CA GLN A 245 -20.62 49.21 -10.97
C GLN A 245 -20.41 50.64 -11.50
N ALA A 246 -19.33 50.90 -12.24
CA ALA A 246 -19.06 52.22 -12.82
C ALA A 246 -20.03 52.62 -13.95
N LYS A 247 -20.72 51.67 -14.58
CA LYS A 247 -21.74 51.94 -15.61
C LYS A 247 -23.16 52.05 -15.06
N GLY A 248 -23.37 51.71 -13.78
CA GLY A 248 -24.66 51.77 -13.09
C GLY A 248 -24.84 52.99 -12.19
N ALA A 249 -23.84 53.87 -12.11
CA ALA A 249 -23.89 55.18 -11.44
C ALA A 249 -23.87 56.30 -12.50
#